data_AF-A0A336N1D2-F1
#
_entry.id   AF-A0A336N1D2-F1
#
_cell.length_a   1.000
_cell.length_b   1.000
_cell.length_c   1.000
_cell.angle_alpha   90.00
_cell.angle_beta   90.00
_cell.angle_gamma   90.00
#
_symmetry.space_group_name_H-M   'P 1'
#
loop_
_entity.id
_entity.type
_entity.pdbx_description
1 polymer ?
#
loop_
_entity_poly.entity_id
_entity_poly.type
_entity_poly.pdbx_seq_one_letter_code
_entity_poly.pdbx_strand_id
1 'polypeptide(L)' 'MGFIWFLIIEINSQVALFRDLLMHIGQARDCPELREKIRKLRRSCVEACKHTTQLIVPQVRTTSFHDIHGNFMK' A
#
# COMPACT_ATOMS: atom_id res chain seq x y z
N MET A 1 -8.87 -10.66 11.44
CA MET A 1 -9.28 -9.52 10.61
C MET A 1 -8.59 -8.18 10.91
N GLY A 2 -8.06 -7.91 12.13
CA GLY A 2 -7.45 -6.61 12.44
C GLY A 2 -6.12 -6.28 11.73
N PHE A 3 -5.28 -7.28 11.43
CA PHE A 3 -3.94 -7.05 10.86
C PHE A 3 -3.98 -6.53 9.40
N ILE A 4 -4.84 -7.11 8.55
CA ILE A 4 -4.99 -6.65 7.16
C ILE A 4 -5.54 -5.22 7.12
N TRP A 5 -6.52 -4.91 7.96
CA TRP A 5 -7.09 -3.56 8.06
C TRP A 5 -6.02 -2.52 8.45
N PHE A 6 -5.16 -2.86 9.41
CA PHE A 6 -4.04 -2.01 9.79
C PHE A 6 -3.07 -1.76 8.61
N LEU A 7 -2.68 -2.80 7.87
CA LEU A 7 -1.81 -2.66 6.69
C LEU A 7 -2.44 -1.76 5.61
N ILE A 8 -3.75 -1.86 5.40
CA ILE A 8 -4.47 -1.02 4.43
C ILE A 8 -4.51 0.44 4.88
N ILE A 9 -4.77 0.71 6.16
CA ILE A 9 -4.75 2.07 6.70
C ILE A 9 -3.36 2.70 6.55
N GLU A 10 -2.31 1.95 6.88
CA GLU A 10 -0.93 2.41 6.80
C GLU A 10 -0.56 2.83 5.37
N ILE A 11 -0.89 2.00 4.38
CA ILE A 11 -0.67 2.33 2.96
C ILE A 11 -1.46 3.59 2.56
N ASN A 12 -2.73 3.70 2.97
CA ASN A 12 -3.55 4.86 2.65
C ASN A 12 -2.98 6.15 3.23
N SER A 13 -2.48 6.11 4.46
CA SER A 13 -1.81 7.26 5.10
C SER A 13 -0.57 7.72 4.31
N GLN A 14 0.28 6.77 3.90
CA GLN A 14 1.48 7.09 3.12
C GLN A 14 1.13 7.68 1.74
N VAL A 15 0.09 7.16 1.08
CA VAL A 15 -0.39 7.68 -0.21
C VAL A 15 -0.99 9.09 -0.07
N ALA A 16 -1.75 9.35 1.01
CA ALA A 16 -2.28 10.68 1.30
C ALA A 16 -1.15 11.70 1.47
N LEU A 17 -0.14 11.37 2.29
CA LEU A 17 1.05 12.22 2.46
C LEU A 17 1.80 12.44 1.14
N PHE A 18 1.92 11.40 0.30
CA PHE A 18 2.56 11.52 -1.00
C PHE A 18 1.82 12.50 -1.91
N ARG A 19 0.48 12.41 -1.95
CA ARG A 19 -0.37 13.35 -2.69
C ARG A 19 -0.17 14.79 -2.21
N ASP A 20 -0.14 15.01 -0.90
CA ASP A 20 0.05 16.35 -0.34
C ASP A 20 1.40 16.95 -0.76
N LEU A 21 2.48 16.15 -0.72
CA LEU A 21 3.79 16.61 -1.16
C LEU A 21 3.82 16.93 -2.67
N LEU A 22 3.08 16.18 -3.49
CA LEU A 22 2.98 16.46 -4.93
C LEU A 22 2.30 17.81 -5.23
N MET A 23 1.38 18.27 -4.37
CA MET A 23 0.75 19.59 -4.55
C MET A 23 1.74 20.76 -4.46
N HIS A 24 2.90 20.54 -3.85
CA HIS A 24 3.96 21.55 -3.72
C HIS A 24 4.90 21.62 -4.94
N ILE A 25 4.81 20.69 -5.88
CA ILE A 25 5.62 20.73 -7.12
C ILE A 25 5.14 21.90 -7.99
N GLY A 26 6.09 22.66 -8.56
CA GLY A 26 5.78 23.85 -9.35
C GLY A 26 5.28 25.06 -8.54
N GLN A 27 5.21 24.94 -7.21
CA GLN A 27 4.94 26.05 -6.29
C GLN A 27 6.26 26.69 -5.82
N ALA A 28 6.19 27.83 -5.13
CA ALA A 28 7.38 28.51 -4.58
C ALA A 28 8.23 27.65 -3.61
N ARG A 29 7.67 26.54 -3.10
CA ARG A 29 8.35 25.58 -2.21
C ARG A 29 9.01 24.41 -2.95
N ASP A 30 8.95 24.37 -4.29
CA ASP A 30 9.58 23.31 -5.09
C ASP A 30 11.11 23.46 -5.07
N CYS A 31 11.75 22.72 -4.18
CA CYS A 31 13.20 22.71 -4.00
C CYS A 31 13.79 21.29 -4.08
N PRO A 32 15.11 21.15 -4.28
CA PRO A 32 15.76 19.83 -4.37
C PRO A 32 15.46 18.91 -3.19
N GLU A 33 15.40 19.46 -1.97
CA GLU A 33 15.14 18.74 -0.73
C GLU A 33 13.72 18.15 -0.72
N LEU A 34 12.72 18.95 -1.10
CA LEU A 34 11.34 18.50 -1.24
C LEU A 34 11.23 17.42 -2.32
N ARG A 35 11.88 17.62 -3.48
CA ARG A 35 11.87 16.61 -4.55
C ARG A 35 12.51 15.30 -4.11
N GLU A 36 13.57 15.34 -3.31
CA GLU A 36 14.15 14.12 -2.75
C GLU A 36 13.24 13.46 -1.71
N LYS A 37 12.57 14.24 -0.86
CA LYS A 37 11.55 13.72 0.07
C LYS A 37 10.42 13.00 -0.68
N ILE A 38 9.92 13.59 -1.77
CA ILE A 38 8.91 13.00 -2.65
C ILE A 38 9.42 11.67 -3.24
N ARG A 39 10.65 11.64 -3.75
CA ARG A 39 11.25 10.42 -4.30
C ARG A 39 11.39 9.31 -3.26
N LYS A 40 11.84 9.64 -2.04
CA LYS A 40 11.95 8.70 -0.91
C LYS A 40 10.58 8.14 -0.53
N LEU A 41 9.58 9.00 -0.35
CA LEU A 41 8.24 8.57 0.04
C LEU A 41 7.59 7.67 -1.02
N ARG A 42 7.76 8.00 -2.31
CA ARG A 42 7.32 7.15 -3.41
C ARG A 42 7.90 5.73 -3.33
N ARG A 43 9.22 5.61 -3.07
CA ARG A 43 9.88 4.30 -2.90
C ARG A 43 9.30 3.54 -1.71
N SER A 44 9.11 4.23 -0.58
CA SER A 44 8.50 3.65 0.63
C SER A 44 7.10 3.10 0.36
N CYS A 45 6.24 3.87 -0.31
CA CYS A 45 4.88 3.44 -0.67
C CYS A 45 4.90 2.15 -1.51
N VAL A 46 5.78 2.09 -2.52
CA VAL A 46 5.89 0.92 -3.39
C VAL A 46 6.37 -0.31 -2.61
N GLU A 47 7.37 -0.18 -1.75
CA GLU A 47 7.87 -1.30 -0.95
C GLU A 47 6.84 -1.77 0.07
N ALA A 48 6.12 -0.85 0.73
CA ALA A 48 5.02 -1.19 1.64
C ALA A 48 3.91 -1.95 0.91
N CYS A 49 3.53 -1.52 -0.29
CA CYS A 49 2.54 -2.22 -1.12
C CYS A 49 3.01 -3.62 -1.52
N LYS A 50 4.27 -3.79 -1.95
CA LYS A 50 4.83 -5.11 -2.30
C LYS A 50 4.82 -6.05 -1.11
N HIS A 51 5.29 -5.58 0.05
CA HIS A 51 5.33 -6.35 1.29
C HIS A 51 3.92 -6.77 1.72
N THR A 52 2.97 -5.83 1.73
CA THR A 52 1.56 -6.11 2.04
C THR A 52 0.93 -7.08 1.04
N THR A 53 1.26 -6.99 -0.25
CA THR A 53 0.81 -7.95 -1.27
C THR A 53 1.29 -9.36 -0.97
N GLN A 54 2.57 -9.53 -0.56
CA GLN A 54 3.12 -10.83 -0.18
C GLN A 54 2.42 -11.44 1.04
N LEU A 55 1.89 -10.62 1.95
CA LEU A 55 1.16 -11.06 3.14
C LEU A 55 -0.31 -11.38 2.83
N ILE A 56 -0.96 -10.57 2.00
CA ILE A 56 -2.39 -10.70 1.69
C ILE A 56 -2.66 -11.79 0.64
N VAL A 57 -1.87 -11.86 -0.44
CA VAL A 57 -2.12 -12.79 -1.57
C VAL A 57 -2.22 -14.25 -1.12
N PRO A 58 -1.36 -14.79 -0.24
CA PRO A 58 -1.51 -16.15 0.26
C PRO A 58 -2.83 -16.36 1.00
N GLN A 59 -3.25 -15.38 1.81
CA GLN A 59 -4.49 -15.46 2.61
C GLN A 59 -5.73 -15.45 1.71
N VAL A 60 -5.74 -14.65 0.65
CA VAL A 60 -6.82 -14.59 -0.36
C VAL A 60 -6.88 -15.86 -1.21
N ARG A 61 -5.71 -16.46 -1.52
CA ARG A 61 -5.64 -17.75 -2.23
C ARG A 61 -6.13 -18.91 -1.37
N THR A 62 -5.86 -18.91 -0.06
CA THR A 62 -6.36 -19.95 0.84
C THR A 62 -7.87 -19.84 1.07
N THR A 63 -8.45 -18.63 1.13
CA THR A 63 -9.91 -18.48 1.21
C THR A 63 -10.58 -19.02 -0.05
N SER A 64 -10.07 -18.67 -1.23
CA SER A 64 -10.60 -19.19 -2.50
C SER A 64 -10.40 -20.70 -2.69
N PHE A 65 -9.31 -21.29 -2.18
CA PHE A 65 -9.13 -22.75 -2.17
C PHE A 65 -10.07 -23.48 -1.21
N HIS A 66 -10.31 -22.91 -0.02
CA HIS A 66 -11.25 -23.48 0.95
C HIS A 66 -12.69 -23.45 0.41
N ASP A 67 -13.05 -22.43 -0.36
CA ASP A 67 -14.36 -22.33 -1.02
C ASP A 67 -14.50 -23.36 -2.17
N ILE A 68 -13.44 -23.65 -2.93
CA ILE A 68 -13.47 -24.66 -4.00
C ILE A 68 -13.61 -26.08 -3.43
N HIS A 69 -12.88 -26.43 -2.36
CA HIS A 69 -12.99 -27.78 -1.76
C HIS A 69 -14.26 -27.95 -0.91
N GLY A 70 -14.74 -26.89 -0.26
CA GLY A 70 -15.96 -26.89 0.53
C GLY A 70 -17.27 -26.97 -0.28
N ASN A 71 -17.19 -26.81 -1.61
CA ASN A 71 -18.32 -26.93 -2.53
C ASN A 71 -18.35 -28.24 -3.33
N PHE A 72 -17.27 -29.04 -3.29
CA PHE A 72 -17.22 -30.38 -3.91
C PHE A 72 -17.63 -31.51 -2.93
N MET A 73 -17.70 -31.21 -1.63
CA MET A 73 -18.16 -32.15 -0.58
C MET A 73 -19.56 -31.82 -0.04
N LYS A 74 -20.36 -31.01 -0.75
CA LYS A 74 -21.80 -30.83 -0.49
C LYS A 74 -22.61 -31.45 -1.61
#